data_AF-A0A8T2TSV5-F1
#
_entry.id   AF-A0A8T2TSV5-F1
#
_cell.length_a   1.000
_cell.length_b   1.000
_cell.length_c   1.000
_cell.angle_alpha   90.00
_cell.angle_beta   90.00
_cell.angle_gamma   90.00
#
_symmetry.space_group_name_H-M   'P 1'
#
loop_
_entity.id
_entity.type
_entity.pdbx_description
1 polymer ?
#
loop_
_entity_poly.entity_id
_entity_poly.type
_entity_poly.pdbx_seq_one_letter_code
_entity_poly.pdbx_strand_id
1 'polypeptide(L)'
;MRMRNESIAFIIGVIGNVTATLVYASPTVTFYRIAKKKDSGSFSPIPYITCLLSTSLWTYYGVIKPNGFLIASTCSIGMLLQAFYIAIYIAYATVPKRMRAIKLLVISWIAFIAFLLSTLFGSSGDKRLTIIGYICAITSIISYASPLSIMRKVIATKSVEYMPLLLSLSIFVNGGTWVAYSFIVKDAFLGVPTGTGWLLGTLQLLLYVCYYERTPKKSNVVKTSFETINICTEGQEELGQTFKPEEARRQTEPC
;
A
#
# COMPACT_ATOMS: atom_id res chain seq x y z
N MET A 1 -21.87 -3.82 -28.75
CA MET A 1 -21.76 -3.95 -27.27
C MET A 1 -20.31 -4.00 -26.78
N ARG A 2 -19.41 -4.78 -27.41
CA ARG A 2 -17.97 -4.90 -27.05
C ARG A 2 -17.20 -3.56 -27.09
N MET A 3 -17.31 -2.79 -28.17
CA MET A 3 -16.64 -1.47 -28.28
C MET A 3 -17.09 -0.47 -27.19
N ARG A 4 -18.38 -0.49 -26.81
CA ARG A 4 -18.90 0.37 -25.75
C ARG A 4 -18.26 0.05 -24.39
N ASN A 5 -18.06 -1.24 -24.09
CA ASN A 5 -17.44 -1.65 -22.84
C ASN A 5 -15.95 -1.28 -22.79
N GLU A 6 -15.24 -1.33 -23.92
CA GLU A 6 -13.83 -0.93 -24.01
C GLU A 6 -13.65 0.58 -23.79
N SER A 7 -14.52 1.42 -24.38
CA SER A 7 -14.51 2.87 -24.11
C SER A 7 -14.82 3.20 -22.64
N ILE A 8 -15.78 2.51 -22.04
CA ILE A 8 -16.12 2.69 -20.62
C ILE A 8 -14.95 2.25 -19.72
N ALA A 9 -14.31 1.10 -20.02
CA ALA A 9 -13.14 0.63 -19.30
C ALA A 9 -11.99 1.64 -19.37
N PHE A 10 -11.75 2.22 -20.54
CA PHE A 10 -10.72 3.23 -20.73
C PHE A 10 -10.99 4.48 -19.88
N ILE A 11 -12.20 5.04 -19.94
CA ILE A 11 -12.58 6.23 -19.16
C ILE A 11 -12.43 5.96 -17.66
N ILE A 12 -12.96 4.85 -17.17
CA ILE A 12 -12.87 4.47 -15.75
C ILE A 12 -11.42 4.25 -15.35
N GLY A 13 -10.61 3.59 -16.18
CA GLY A 13 -9.20 3.38 -15.89
C GLY A 13 -8.38 4.68 -15.89
N VAL A 14 -8.72 5.66 -16.73
CA VAL A 14 -8.11 7.01 -16.70
C VAL A 14 -8.47 7.73 -15.41
N ILE A 15 -9.75 7.69 -14.99
CA ILE A 15 -10.17 8.24 -13.69
C ILE A 15 -9.39 7.56 -12.56
N GLY A 16 -9.28 6.23 -12.60
CA GLY A 16 -8.55 5.44 -11.62
C GLY A 16 -7.06 5.80 -11.55
N ASN A 17 -6.44 6.10 -12.69
CA ASN A 17 -5.06 6.58 -12.76
C ASN A 17 -4.89 7.96 -12.10
N VAL A 18 -5.79 8.90 -12.39
CA VAL A 18 -5.77 10.24 -11.80
C VAL A 18 -5.95 10.15 -10.28
N THR A 19 -6.95 9.40 -9.81
CA THR A 19 -7.20 9.24 -8.37
C THR A 19 -6.05 8.52 -7.67
N ALA A 20 -5.48 7.49 -8.27
CA ALA A 20 -4.34 6.77 -7.71
C ALA A 20 -3.10 7.67 -7.62
N THR A 21 -2.85 8.49 -8.64
CA THR A 21 -1.75 9.46 -8.63
C THR A 21 -1.90 10.46 -7.49
N LEU A 22 -3.10 10.98 -7.24
CA LEU A 22 -3.36 11.87 -6.12
C LEU A 22 -3.12 11.18 -4.77
N VAL A 23 -3.52 9.91 -4.64
CA VAL A 23 -3.26 9.09 -3.44
C VAL A 23 -1.75 8.88 -3.24
N TYR A 24 -1.00 8.53 -4.30
CA TYR A 24 0.45 8.39 -4.24
C TYR A 24 1.18 9.72 -3.99
N ALA A 25 0.61 10.84 -4.41
CA ALA A 25 1.14 12.17 -4.15
C ALA A 25 0.87 12.65 -2.72
N SER A 26 -0.07 12.03 -1.98
CA SER A 26 -0.45 12.47 -0.63
C SER A 26 0.73 12.63 0.36
N PRO A 27 1.80 11.82 0.33
CA PRO A 27 2.96 12.01 1.21
C PRO A 27 3.92 13.14 0.77
N THR A 28 3.70 13.80 -0.36
CA THR A 28 4.63 14.84 -0.87
C THR A 28 4.90 15.93 0.15
N VAL A 29 3.85 16.44 0.81
CA VAL A 29 3.96 17.47 1.85
C VAL A 29 4.82 16.99 3.02
N THR A 30 4.72 15.71 3.35
CA THR A 30 5.50 15.06 4.40
C THR A 30 6.98 15.01 4.04
N PHE A 31 7.33 14.50 2.87
CA PHE A 31 8.73 14.39 2.46
C PHE A 31 9.37 15.75 2.22
N TYR A 32 8.59 16.73 1.77
CA TYR A 32 9.03 18.12 1.73
C TYR A 32 9.40 18.64 3.13
N ARG A 33 8.61 18.33 4.18
CA ARG A 33 8.95 18.69 5.57
C ARG A 33 10.21 17.98 6.06
N ILE A 34 10.38 16.70 5.75
CA ILE A 34 11.59 15.94 6.11
C ILE A 34 12.82 16.58 5.45
N ALA A 35 12.75 16.89 4.16
CA ALA A 35 13.83 17.53 3.44
C ALA A 35 14.17 18.93 3.99
N LYS A 36 13.15 19.73 4.33
CA LYS A 36 13.32 21.06 4.91
C LYS A 36 13.95 21.00 6.31
N LYS A 37 13.52 20.05 7.15
CA LYS A 37 14.05 19.86 8.51
C LYS A 37 15.39 19.12 8.55
N LYS A 38 15.77 18.48 7.44
CA LYS A 38 16.92 17.56 7.34
C LYS A 38 16.91 16.46 8.41
N ASP A 39 15.71 16.04 8.82
CA ASP A 39 15.51 15.02 9.83
C ASP A 39 14.25 14.20 9.52
N SER A 40 14.42 12.88 9.46
CA SER A 40 13.34 11.92 9.32
C SER A 40 12.39 11.83 10.54
N GLY A 41 12.79 12.36 11.70
CA GLY A 41 11.99 12.30 12.93
C GLY A 41 11.64 10.86 13.32
N SER A 42 10.40 10.59 13.72
CA SER A 42 9.86 9.25 14.06
C SER A 42 9.35 8.45 12.85
N PHE A 43 9.51 8.96 11.63
CA PHE A 43 8.92 8.35 10.44
C PHE A 43 9.50 6.97 10.10
N SER A 44 8.65 6.07 9.61
CA SER A 44 9.04 4.72 9.17
C SER A 44 9.13 4.63 7.63
N PRO A 45 10.18 3.99 7.07
CA PRO A 45 10.35 3.81 5.62
C PRO A 45 9.58 2.60 5.06
N ILE A 46 9.11 1.71 5.94
CA ILE A 46 8.46 0.43 5.57
C ILE A 46 7.25 0.61 4.63
N PRO A 47 6.30 1.54 4.87
CA PRO A 47 5.13 1.66 3.98
C PRO A 47 5.55 2.05 2.55
N TYR A 48 6.62 2.82 2.39
CA TYR A 48 7.12 3.26 1.09
C TYR A 48 7.84 2.12 0.37
N ILE A 49 8.65 1.34 1.09
CA ILE A 49 9.37 0.17 0.52
C ILE A 49 8.39 -0.94 0.12
N THR A 50 7.40 -1.25 0.97
CA THR A 50 6.38 -2.25 0.69
C THR A 50 5.44 -1.80 -0.45
N CYS A 51 5.07 -0.52 -0.48
CA CYS A 51 4.31 0.04 -1.59
C CYS A 51 5.11 -0.01 -2.89
N LEU A 52 6.40 0.36 -2.86
CA LEU A 52 7.30 0.25 -4.03
C LEU A 52 7.29 -1.17 -4.59
N LEU A 53 7.53 -2.18 -3.74
CA LEU A 53 7.50 -3.59 -4.13
C LEU A 53 6.16 -4.02 -4.73
N SER A 54 5.05 -3.63 -4.08
CA SER A 54 3.70 -3.92 -4.56
C SER A 54 3.44 -3.28 -5.93
N THR A 55 3.79 -2.00 -6.10
CA THR A 55 3.64 -1.30 -7.38
C THR A 55 4.53 -1.88 -8.47
N SER A 56 5.72 -2.40 -8.14
CA SER A 56 6.57 -3.11 -9.11
C SER A 56 5.94 -4.43 -9.57
N LEU A 57 5.36 -5.21 -8.65
CA LEU A 57 4.62 -6.44 -8.98
C LEU A 57 3.42 -6.17 -9.89
N TRP A 58 2.61 -5.17 -9.55
CA TRP A 58 1.45 -4.77 -10.35
C TRP A 58 1.84 -4.16 -11.70
N THR A 59 2.96 -3.46 -11.76
CA THR A 59 3.51 -2.97 -13.04
C THR A 59 3.91 -4.15 -13.92
N TYR A 60 4.63 -5.14 -13.37
CA TYR A 60 4.99 -6.34 -14.11
C TYR A 60 3.74 -7.08 -14.61
N TYR A 61 2.74 -7.27 -13.74
CA TYR A 61 1.44 -7.84 -14.12
C TYR A 61 0.78 -7.08 -15.27
N GLY A 62 0.70 -5.74 -15.18
CA GLY A 62 0.09 -4.90 -16.20
C GLY A 62 0.82 -4.92 -17.55
N VAL A 63 2.16 -4.97 -17.54
CA VAL A 63 2.97 -5.01 -18.76
C VAL A 63 2.77 -6.31 -19.54
N ILE A 64 2.65 -7.43 -18.84
CA ILE A 64 2.51 -8.75 -19.49
C ILE A 64 1.06 -9.10 -19.84
N LYS A 65 0.09 -8.44 -19.19
CA LYS A 65 -1.33 -8.68 -19.42
C LYS A 65 -1.78 -7.99 -20.72
N PRO A 66 -2.49 -8.69 -21.63
CA PRO A 66 -3.14 -8.04 -22.76
C PRO A 66 -4.07 -6.91 -22.29
N ASN A 67 -3.96 -5.73 -22.89
CA ASN A 67 -4.70 -4.52 -22.49
C ASN A 67 -4.46 -4.07 -21.03
N GLY A 68 -3.35 -4.47 -20.40
CA GLY A 68 -2.98 -4.10 -19.04
C GLY A 68 -2.34 -2.71 -18.90
N PHE A 69 -2.30 -1.90 -19.96
CA PHE A 69 -1.62 -0.60 -19.99
C PHE A 69 -2.07 0.36 -18.87
N LEU A 70 -3.38 0.44 -18.58
CA LEU A 70 -3.90 1.33 -17.54
C LEU A 70 -3.48 0.89 -16.13
N ILE A 71 -3.30 -0.41 -15.90
CA ILE A 71 -2.76 -0.97 -14.65
C ILE A 71 -1.25 -0.68 -14.58
N ALA A 72 -0.52 -0.94 -15.67
CA ALA A 72 0.92 -0.71 -15.72
C ALA A 72 1.29 0.77 -15.50
N SER A 73 0.58 1.69 -16.15
CA SER A 73 0.83 3.12 -16.06
C SER A 73 0.60 3.66 -14.64
N THR A 74 -0.55 3.35 -14.01
CA THR A 74 -0.82 3.83 -12.65
C THR A 74 0.22 3.33 -11.65
N CYS A 75 0.63 2.06 -11.77
CA CYS A 75 1.58 1.46 -10.84
C CYS A 75 3.01 1.93 -11.12
N SER A 76 3.34 2.24 -12.37
CA SER A 76 4.63 2.84 -12.72
C SER A 76 4.79 4.24 -12.13
N ILE A 77 3.74 5.06 -12.18
CA ILE A 77 3.72 6.38 -11.53
C ILE A 77 3.91 6.23 -10.01
N GLY A 78 3.17 5.30 -9.40
CA GLY A 78 3.33 4.96 -7.99
C GLY A 78 4.77 4.55 -7.67
N MET A 79 5.35 3.63 -8.44
CA MET A 79 6.72 3.16 -8.27
C MET A 79 7.74 4.30 -8.29
N LEU A 80 7.61 5.25 -9.24
CA LEU A 80 8.51 6.41 -9.33
C LEU A 80 8.36 7.35 -8.12
N LEU A 81 7.13 7.64 -7.70
CA LEU A 81 6.88 8.46 -6.51
C LEU A 81 7.42 7.81 -5.24
N GLN A 82 7.19 6.51 -5.06
CA GLN A 82 7.71 5.77 -3.89
C GLN A 82 9.24 5.75 -3.87
N ALA A 83 9.88 5.53 -5.04
CA ALA A 83 11.33 5.58 -5.15
C ALA A 83 11.88 6.97 -4.78
N PHE A 84 11.22 8.04 -5.23
CA PHE A 84 11.58 9.42 -4.89
C PHE A 84 11.48 9.69 -3.37
N TYR A 85 10.39 9.26 -2.74
CA TYR A 85 10.21 9.38 -1.29
C TYR A 85 11.27 8.62 -0.49
N ILE A 86 11.57 7.38 -0.89
CA ILE A 86 12.62 6.56 -0.26
C ILE A 86 13.99 7.23 -0.40
N ALA A 87 14.30 7.83 -1.56
CA ALA A 87 15.55 8.55 -1.77
C ALA A 87 15.68 9.74 -0.80
N ILE A 88 14.62 10.55 -0.63
CA ILE A 88 14.60 11.63 0.37
C ILE A 88 14.78 11.08 1.78
N TYR A 89 14.08 10.00 2.13
CA TYR A 89 14.23 9.37 3.44
C TYR A 89 15.68 8.96 3.70
N ILE A 90 16.30 8.25 2.77
CA ILE A 90 17.69 7.79 2.89
C ILE A 90 18.65 8.98 3.03
N ALA A 91 18.42 10.09 2.32
CA ALA A 91 19.26 11.28 2.39
C ALA A 91 19.24 11.94 3.78
N TYR A 92 18.08 12.00 4.44
CA TYR A 92 17.87 12.77 5.67
C TYR A 92 17.63 11.92 6.94
N ALA A 93 17.54 10.59 6.82
CA ALA A 93 17.41 9.72 7.99
C ALA A 93 18.72 9.58 8.76
N THR A 94 18.58 9.37 10.07
CA THR A 94 19.72 9.03 10.95
C THR A 94 20.36 7.72 10.51
N VAL A 95 21.67 7.56 10.74
CA VAL A 95 22.43 6.35 10.33
C VAL A 95 21.72 5.03 10.66
N PRO A 96 21.22 4.76 11.89
CA PRO A 96 20.55 3.50 12.18
C PRO A 96 19.28 3.30 11.35
N LYS A 97 18.47 4.34 11.19
CA LYS A 97 17.22 4.30 10.40
C LYS A 97 17.49 4.15 8.91
N ARG A 98 18.50 4.85 8.41
CA ARG A 98 18.98 4.77 7.03
C ARG A 98 19.47 3.37 6.70
N MET A 99 20.30 2.78 7.55
CA MET A 99 20.79 1.42 7.36
C MET A 99 19.66 0.39 7.39
N ARG A 100 18.67 0.57 8.27
CA ARG A 100 17.46 -0.28 8.29
C ARG A 100 16.68 -0.17 6.98
N ALA A 101 16.45 1.05 6.48
CA ALA A 101 15.77 1.29 5.21
C ALA A 101 16.50 0.64 4.03
N ILE A 102 17.83 0.85 3.93
CA ILE A 102 18.66 0.27 2.87
C ILE A 102 18.63 -1.26 2.92
N LYS A 103 18.79 -1.86 4.11
CA LYS A 103 18.71 -3.32 4.27
C LYS A 103 17.38 -3.88 3.78
N LEU A 104 16.26 -3.28 4.22
CA LEU A 104 14.92 -3.70 3.78
C LEU A 104 14.75 -3.54 2.26
N LEU A 105 15.18 -2.41 1.71
CA LEU A 105 15.11 -2.14 0.28
C LEU A 105 15.89 -3.19 -0.52
N VAL A 106 17.15 -3.46 -0.14
CA VAL A 106 17.99 -4.46 -0.81
C VAL A 106 17.36 -5.85 -0.75
N ILE A 107 16.89 -6.29 0.43
CA ILE A 107 16.23 -7.59 0.60
C ILE A 107 14.98 -7.69 -0.29
N SER A 108 14.12 -6.66 -0.28
CA SER A 108 12.91 -6.62 -1.10
C SER A 108 13.22 -6.66 -2.60
N TRP A 109 14.25 -5.94 -3.06
CA TRP A 109 14.64 -5.94 -4.47
C TRP A 109 15.31 -7.24 -4.91
N ILE A 110 16.12 -7.87 -4.07
CA ILE A 110 16.67 -9.20 -4.35
C ILE A 110 15.52 -10.21 -4.51
N ALA A 111 14.55 -10.20 -3.59
CA ALA A 111 13.38 -11.07 -3.68
C ALA A 111 12.56 -10.82 -4.95
N PHE A 112 12.36 -9.54 -5.32
CA PHE A 112 11.67 -9.16 -6.55
C PHE A 112 12.41 -9.63 -7.81
N ILE A 113 13.73 -9.41 -7.89
CA ILE A 113 14.54 -9.85 -9.03
C ILE A 113 14.54 -11.38 -9.14
N ALA A 114 14.72 -12.10 -8.03
CA ALA A 114 14.65 -13.55 -8.01
C ALA A 114 13.28 -14.06 -8.51
N PHE A 115 12.20 -13.41 -8.10
CA PHE A 115 10.85 -13.69 -8.58
C PHE A 115 10.66 -13.38 -10.08
N LEU A 116 11.19 -12.25 -10.56
CA LEU A 116 11.16 -11.92 -11.98
C LEU A 116 11.88 -12.98 -12.80
N LEU A 117 13.12 -13.33 -12.43
CA LEU A 117 13.90 -14.32 -13.15
C LEU A 117 13.22 -15.70 -13.11
N SER A 118 12.70 -16.14 -11.96
CA SER A 118 12.02 -17.43 -11.86
C SER A 118 10.77 -17.51 -12.75
N THR A 119 10.00 -16.43 -12.85
CA THR A 119 8.83 -16.40 -13.74
C THR A 119 9.20 -16.29 -15.22
N LEU A 120 10.28 -15.57 -15.56
CA LEU A 120 10.75 -15.41 -16.93
C LEU A 120 11.34 -16.72 -17.51
N PHE A 121 12.09 -17.48 -16.69
CA PHE A 121 12.70 -18.73 -17.14
C PHE A 121 11.85 -19.97 -16.85
N GLY A 122 10.98 -19.92 -15.84
CA GLY A 122 10.19 -21.08 -15.39
C GLY A 122 8.77 -21.15 -15.94
N SER A 123 8.27 -20.11 -16.63
CA SER A 123 6.89 -20.08 -17.12
C SER A 123 6.71 -19.23 -18.38
N SER A 124 5.73 -19.58 -19.21
CA SER A 124 5.45 -18.89 -20.48
C SER A 124 3.95 -18.60 -20.64
N GLY A 125 3.63 -17.54 -21.37
CA GLY A 125 2.25 -17.17 -21.75
C GLY A 125 1.29 -17.03 -20.56
N ASP A 126 0.11 -17.62 -20.67
CA ASP A 126 -0.97 -17.50 -19.68
C ASP A 126 -0.62 -18.09 -18.31
N LYS A 127 0.26 -19.10 -18.26
CA LYS A 127 0.75 -19.67 -16.99
C LYS A 127 1.52 -18.62 -16.20
N ARG A 128 2.40 -17.86 -16.88
CA ARG A 128 3.17 -16.77 -16.25
C ARG A 128 2.23 -15.70 -15.69
N LEU A 129 1.26 -15.27 -16.50
CA LEU A 129 0.27 -14.27 -16.09
C LEU A 129 -0.54 -14.72 -14.87
N THR A 130 -0.92 -16.00 -14.83
CA THR A 130 -1.66 -16.60 -13.71
C THR A 130 -0.84 -16.60 -12.41
N ILE A 131 0.41 -17.06 -12.45
CA ILE A 131 1.31 -17.10 -11.28
C ILE A 131 1.50 -15.68 -10.72
N ILE A 132 1.80 -14.71 -11.58
CA ILE A 132 2.01 -13.32 -11.17
C ILE A 132 0.73 -12.72 -10.62
N GLY A 133 -0.42 -13.01 -11.25
CA GLY A 133 -1.74 -12.57 -10.78
C GLY A 133 -2.04 -13.05 -9.36
N TYR A 134 -1.79 -14.31 -9.05
CA TYR A 134 -1.95 -14.84 -7.69
C TYR A 134 -1.04 -14.15 -6.68
N ILE A 135 0.22 -13.95 -7.03
CA ILE A 135 1.19 -13.29 -6.13
C ILE A 135 0.80 -11.83 -5.88
N CYS A 136 0.36 -11.10 -6.90
CA CYS A 136 -0.17 -9.75 -6.76
C CYS A 136 -1.38 -9.73 -5.82
N ALA A 137 -2.35 -10.62 -6.04
CA ALA A 137 -3.56 -10.69 -5.24
C ALA A 137 -3.27 -11.03 -3.76
N ILE A 138 -2.47 -12.07 -3.50
CA ILE A 138 -2.09 -12.49 -2.14
C ILE A 138 -1.35 -11.36 -1.43
N THR A 139 -0.36 -10.74 -2.08
CA THR A 139 0.42 -9.64 -1.49
C THR A 139 -0.46 -8.44 -1.16
N SER A 140 -1.44 -8.11 -2.04
CA SER A 140 -2.42 -7.06 -1.78
C SER A 140 -3.34 -7.40 -0.60
N ILE A 141 -3.80 -8.64 -0.49
CA ILE A 141 -4.65 -9.08 0.62
C ILE A 141 -3.90 -9.02 1.96
N ILE A 142 -2.66 -9.50 2.00
CA ILE A 142 -1.80 -9.44 3.21
C ILE A 142 -1.60 -7.99 3.65
N SER A 143 -1.46 -7.07 2.69
CA SER A 143 -1.29 -5.64 2.98
C SER A 143 -2.51 -5.03 3.69
N TYR A 144 -3.69 -5.64 3.58
CA TYR A 144 -4.90 -5.20 4.30
C TYR A 144 -4.91 -5.54 5.80
N ALA A 145 -3.95 -6.33 6.30
CA ALA A 145 -3.79 -6.55 7.74
C ALA A 145 -3.54 -5.23 8.49
N SER A 146 -2.81 -4.29 7.86
CA SER A 146 -2.51 -2.97 8.40
C SER A 146 -3.78 -2.12 8.69
N PRO A 147 -4.66 -1.84 7.70
CA PRO A 147 -5.88 -1.08 7.94
C PRO A 147 -6.83 -1.78 8.92
N LEU A 148 -6.85 -3.11 8.96
CA LEU A 148 -7.65 -3.88 9.92
C LEU A 148 -7.18 -3.68 11.37
N SER A 149 -5.86 -3.63 11.58
CA SER A 149 -5.27 -3.34 12.90
C SER A 149 -5.68 -1.94 13.41
N ILE A 150 -5.71 -0.94 12.52
CA ILE A 150 -6.16 0.41 12.90
C ILE A 150 -7.64 0.42 13.26
N MET A 151 -8.49 -0.28 12.51
CA MET A 151 -9.92 -0.38 12.85
C MET A 151 -10.11 -0.96 14.25
N ARG A 152 -9.35 -2.00 14.60
CA ARG A 152 -9.34 -2.57 15.96
C ARG A 152 -8.91 -1.53 16.99
N LYS A 153 -7.87 -0.73 16.71
CA LYS A 153 -7.41 0.35 17.58
C LYS A 153 -8.49 1.43 17.77
N VAL A 154 -9.17 1.87 16.71
CA VAL A 154 -10.29 2.85 16.78
C VAL A 154 -11.43 2.32 17.65
N ILE A 155 -11.80 1.04 17.51
CA ILE A 155 -12.86 0.44 18.33
C ILE A 155 -12.48 0.41 19.82
N ALA A 156 -11.20 0.12 20.11
CA ALA A 156 -10.66 0.06 21.46
C ALA A 156 -10.50 1.46 22.10
N THR A 157 -9.97 2.43 21.36
CA THR A 157 -9.72 3.80 21.85
C THR A 157 -10.94 4.71 21.74
N LYS A 158 -11.99 4.29 21.02
CA LYS A 158 -13.21 5.07 20.76
C LYS A 158 -12.95 6.43 20.10
N SER A 159 -11.80 6.60 19.45
CA SER A 159 -11.33 7.86 18.85
C SER A 159 -10.94 7.64 17.38
N VAL A 160 -11.37 8.55 16.51
CA VAL A 160 -11.03 8.56 15.07
C VAL A 160 -9.88 9.50 14.73
N GLU A 161 -9.12 9.95 15.73
CA GLU A 161 -7.99 10.88 15.57
C GLU A 161 -6.98 10.42 14.50
N TYR A 162 -6.88 9.11 14.28
CA TYR A 162 -5.94 8.49 13.35
C TYR A 162 -6.53 8.21 11.95
N MET A 163 -7.72 8.69 11.61
CA MET A 163 -8.36 8.48 10.29
C MET A 163 -8.85 9.80 9.66
N PRO A 164 -8.06 10.45 8.78
CA PRO A 164 -8.48 11.66 8.10
C PRO A 164 -9.51 11.34 7.02
N LEU A 165 -10.72 11.89 7.18
CA LEU A 165 -11.88 11.64 6.31
C LEU A 165 -11.56 11.81 4.81
N LEU A 166 -10.85 12.88 4.44
CA LEU A 166 -10.54 13.17 3.04
C LEU A 166 -9.63 12.11 2.40
N LEU A 167 -8.69 11.57 3.17
CA LEU A 167 -7.79 10.52 2.69
C LEU A 167 -8.55 9.20 2.55
N SER A 168 -9.36 8.84 3.55
CA SER A 168 -10.21 7.64 3.50
C SER A 168 -11.22 7.70 2.35
N LEU A 169 -11.84 8.86 2.11
CA LEU A 169 -12.75 9.08 0.99
C LEU A 169 -12.03 8.97 -0.36
N SER A 170 -10.83 9.55 -0.49
CA SER A 170 -10.03 9.46 -1.72
C SER A 170 -9.63 8.02 -2.03
N ILE A 171 -9.21 7.26 -1.02
CA ILE A 171 -8.88 5.84 -1.15
C ILE A 171 -10.13 5.03 -1.50
N PHE A 172 -11.29 5.34 -0.90
CA PHE A 172 -12.55 4.68 -1.20
C PHE A 172 -13.01 4.92 -2.66
N VAL A 173 -12.98 6.15 -3.14
CA VAL A 173 -13.33 6.49 -4.54
C VAL A 173 -12.35 5.82 -5.51
N ASN A 174 -11.05 5.88 -5.20
CA ASN A 174 -10.03 5.19 -6.01
C ASN A 174 -10.29 3.68 -6.05
N GLY A 175 -10.51 3.05 -4.89
CA GLY A 175 -10.81 1.62 -4.79
C GLY A 175 -12.07 1.24 -5.58
N GLY A 176 -13.15 1.99 -5.45
CA GLY A 176 -14.40 1.74 -6.18
C GLY A 176 -14.22 1.86 -7.70
N THR A 177 -13.40 2.82 -8.14
CA THR A 177 -13.05 2.98 -9.56
C THR A 177 -12.29 1.76 -10.10
N TRP A 178 -11.30 1.26 -9.36
CA TRP A 178 -10.54 0.07 -9.75
C TRP A 178 -11.36 -1.23 -9.65
N VAL A 179 -12.28 -1.33 -8.71
CA VAL A 179 -13.27 -2.43 -8.64
C VAL A 179 -14.14 -2.41 -9.89
N ALA A 180 -14.74 -1.26 -10.23
CA ALA A 180 -15.55 -1.12 -11.44
C ALA A 180 -14.75 -1.46 -12.70
N TYR A 181 -13.52 -0.96 -12.81
CA TYR A 181 -12.60 -1.30 -13.90
C TYR A 181 -12.39 -2.81 -14.01
N SER A 182 -12.07 -3.48 -12.89
CA SER A 182 -11.79 -4.92 -12.85
C SER A 182 -12.96 -5.78 -13.33
N PHE A 183 -14.20 -5.37 -13.00
CA PHE A 183 -15.40 -6.07 -13.46
C PHE A 183 -15.60 -5.91 -14.97
N ILE A 184 -15.31 -4.74 -15.54
CA ILE A 184 -15.48 -4.47 -16.97
C ILE A 184 -14.42 -5.23 -17.78
N VAL A 185 -13.17 -5.23 -17.33
CA VAL A 185 -12.08 -5.99 -17.99
C VAL A 185 -12.06 -7.47 -17.63
N LYS A 186 -13.00 -7.93 -16.78
CA LYS A 186 -13.13 -9.31 -16.29
C LYS A 186 -11.83 -9.86 -15.69
N ASP A 187 -11.15 -9.03 -14.91
CA ASP A 187 -9.89 -9.37 -14.27
C ASP A 187 -10.10 -9.71 -12.79
N ALA A 188 -10.23 -11.01 -12.50
CA ALA A 188 -10.40 -11.49 -11.12
C ALA A 188 -9.16 -11.25 -10.25
N PHE A 189 -7.95 -11.28 -10.82
CA PHE A 189 -6.72 -11.04 -10.06
C PHE A 189 -6.65 -9.61 -9.54
N LEU A 190 -7.18 -8.65 -10.30
CA LEU A 190 -7.38 -7.27 -9.85
C LEU A 190 -8.61 -7.12 -8.96
N GLY A 191 -9.74 -7.70 -9.37
CA GLY A 191 -11.02 -7.46 -8.73
C GLY A 191 -11.13 -8.01 -7.31
N VAL A 192 -10.62 -9.21 -7.04
CA VAL A 192 -10.67 -9.83 -5.71
C VAL A 192 -9.93 -9.00 -4.64
N PRO A 193 -8.63 -8.68 -4.80
CA PRO A 193 -7.91 -7.88 -3.81
C PRO A 193 -8.49 -6.47 -3.72
N THR A 194 -8.69 -5.77 -4.84
CA THR A 194 -9.22 -4.39 -4.81
C THR A 194 -10.62 -4.33 -4.21
N GLY A 195 -11.49 -5.30 -4.50
CA GLY A 195 -12.82 -5.42 -3.89
C GLY A 195 -12.72 -5.64 -2.38
N THR A 196 -11.83 -6.51 -1.93
CA THR A 196 -11.58 -6.74 -0.49
C THR A 196 -11.12 -5.45 0.20
N GLY A 197 -10.15 -4.75 -0.39
CA GLY A 197 -9.66 -3.46 0.13
C GLY A 197 -10.75 -2.39 0.15
N TRP A 198 -11.59 -2.35 -0.87
CA TRP A 198 -12.71 -1.41 -0.94
C TRP A 198 -13.76 -1.69 0.14
N LEU A 199 -14.13 -2.96 0.37
CA LEU A 199 -15.03 -3.35 1.46
C LEU A 199 -14.48 -2.96 2.83
N LEU A 200 -13.19 -3.20 3.08
CA LEU A 200 -12.53 -2.76 4.31
C LEU A 200 -12.54 -1.23 4.44
N GLY A 201 -12.30 -0.50 3.34
CA GLY A 201 -12.42 0.95 3.30
C GLY A 201 -13.82 1.46 3.61
N THR A 202 -14.87 0.76 3.14
CA THR A 202 -16.26 1.05 3.51
C THR A 202 -16.47 0.90 5.01
N LEU A 203 -16.00 -0.21 5.60
CA LEU A 203 -16.10 -0.41 7.04
C LEU A 203 -15.32 0.66 7.83
N GLN A 204 -14.16 1.10 7.33
CA GLN A 204 -13.42 2.21 7.94
C GLN A 204 -14.22 3.51 7.94
N LEU A 205 -14.87 3.85 6.83
CA LEU A 205 -15.72 5.05 6.74
C LEU A 205 -16.96 4.95 7.65
N LEU A 206 -17.58 3.77 7.76
CA LEU A 206 -18.69 3.54 8.69
C LEU A 206 -18.25 3.72 10.14
N LEU A 207 -17.12 3.12 10.53
CA LEU A 207 -16.55 3.32 11.86
C LEU A 207 -16.23 4.80 12.12
N TYR A 208 -15.73 5.52 11.12
CA TYR A 208 -15.48 6.95 11.24
C TYR A 208 -16.77 7.70 11.61
N VAL A 209 -17.86 7.49 10.85
CA VAL A 209 -19.15 8.15 11.12
C VAL A 209 -19.69 7.81 12.52
N CYS A 210 -19.60 6.54 12.94
CA CYS A 210 -20.09 6.12 14.25
C CYS A 210 -19.30 6.70 15.44
N TYR A 211 -18.00 6.96 15.30
CA TYR A 211 -17.12 7.42 16.38
C TYR A 211 -16.73 8.91 16.27
N TYR A 212 -17.08 9.58 15.17
CA TYR A 212 -16.75 10.99 14.92
C TYR A 212 -17.26 11.92 16.02
N GLU A 213 -18.51 11.76 16.44
CA GLU A 213 -19.12 12.61 17.48
C GLU A 213 -18.57 12.35 18.89
N ARG A 214 -17.91 11.22 19.11
CA ARG A 214 -17.33 10.83 20.40
C ARG A 214 -15.87 11.25 20.56
N THR A 215 -15.26 11.84 19.53
CA THR A 215 -13.86 12.22 19.50
C THR A 215 -13.67 13.68 19.93
N PRO A 216 -12.84 14.00 20.94
CA PRO A 216 -12.61 15.38 21.37
C PRO A 216 -11.95 16.21 20.25
N LYS A 217 -12.59 17.32 19.87
CA LYS A 217 -12.15 18.18 18.76
C LYS A 217 -10.90 18.98 19.13
N LYS A 218 -9.72 18.62 18.60
CA LYS A 218 -8.58 19.55 18.45
C LYS A 218 -8.32 19.81 16.97
N SER A 219 -8.37 21.08 16.58
CA SER A 219 -8.15 21.54 15.21
C SER A 219 -6.67 21.42 14.82
N ASN A 220 -6.34 20.56 13.86
CA ASN A 220 -5.13 20.64 13.00
C ASN A 220 -5.22 19.62 11.84
N VAL A 221 -6.05 19.93 10.84
CA VAL A 221 -6.41 19.09 9.67
C VAL A 221 -5.21 18.65 8.80
N VAL A 222 -4.02 19.23 8.99
CA VAL A 222 -2.81 18.96 8.16
C VAL A 222 -1.76 18.08 8.88
N LYS A 223 -2.00 17.65 10.13
CA LYS A 223 -1.13 16.68 10.83
C LYS A 223 -1.58 15.22 10.60
N THR A 224 -2.86 15.01 10.27
CA THR A 224 -3.54 13.73 10.37
C THR A 224 -3.19 12.72 9.26
N SER A 225 -2.99 13.15 8.01
CA SER A 225 -2.59 12.23 6.91
C SER A 225 -1.24 11.56 7.13
N PHE A 226 -0.37 12.19 7.93
CA PHE A 226 0.98 11.76 8.22
C PHE A 226 1.05 10.70 9.33
N GLU A 227 0.24 10.84 10.38
CA GLU A 227 0.15 9.86 11.47
C GLU A 227 -0.57 8.58 11.05
N THR A 228 -1.60 8.65 10.19
CA THR A 228 -2.31 7.44 9.72
C THR A 228 -1.40 6.49 8.95
N ILE A 229 -0.53 7.01 8.06
CA ILE A 229 0.43 6.17 7.31
C ILE A 229 1.47 5.56 8.26
N ASN A 230 1.93 6.29 9.28
CA ASN A 230 2.86 5.76 10.28
C ASN A 230 2.20 4.70 11.19
N ILE A 231 0.95 4.92 11.62
CA ILE A 231 0.20 4.02 12.51
C ILE A 231 -0.25 2.76 11.78
N CYS A 232 -0.58 2.85 10.48
CA CYS A 232 -0.74 1.70 9.59
C CYS A 232 0.48 0.76 9.71
N THR A 233 1.68 1.32 9.90
CA THR A 233 2.93 0.56 9.84
C THR A 233 3.55 0.18 11.18
N GLU A 234 3.32 0.93 12.26
CA GLU A 234 3.61 0.45 13.62
C GLU A 234 2.84 -0.85 13.90
N GLY A 235 1.57 -0.93 13.50
CA GLY A 235 0.78 -2.15 13.62
C GLY A 235 1.31 -3.34 12.79
N GLN A 236 2.09 -3.11 11.73
CA GLN A 236 2.75 -4.17 10.95
C GLN A 236 4.08 -4.61 11.57
N GLU A 237 4.84 -3.68 12.16
CA GLU A 237 6.03 -4.03 12.93
C GLU A 237 5.68 -4.84 14.18
N GLU A 238 4.61 -4.45 14.89
CA GLU A 238 4.16 -5.18 16.09
C GLU A 238 3.68 -6.59 15.74
N LEU A 239 2.92 -6.80 14.65
CA LEU A 239 2.46 -8.12 14.22
C LEU A 239 3.62 -9.02 13.75
N GLY A 240 4.63 -8.43 13.07
CA GLY A 240 5.84 -9.14 12.68
C GLY A 240 6.76 -9.50 13.86
N GLN A 241 6.69 -8.74 14.96
CA GLN A 241 7.39 -9.05 16.21
C GLN A 241 6.65 -10.07 17.08
N THR A 242 5.31 -10.09 17.04
CA THR A 242 4.50 -11.13 17.73
C THR A 242 4.64 -12.51 17.07
N PHE A 243 5.07 -12.57 15.81
CA PHE A 243 5.31 -13.81 15.07
C PHE A 243 6.77 -14.30 15.14
N LYS A 244 7.63 -13.74 16.01
CA LYS A 244 8.84 -14.45 16.43
C LYS A 244 8.40 -15.54 17.42
N PRO A 245 8.60 -16.84 17.12
CA PRO A 245 8.35 -17.88 18.10
C PRO A 245 9.21 -17.60 19.32
N GLU A 246 8.61 -17.73 20.49
CA GLU A 246 9.22 -17.58 21.80
C GLU A 246 10.16 -18.77 22.14
N GLU A 247 10.97 -19.21 21.17
CA GLU A 247 11.88 -20.36 21.31
C GLU A 247 13.31 -19.98 21.74
N ALA A 248 13.64 -18.70 21.85
CA ALA A 248 14.98 -18.25 22.24
C ALA A 248 15.13 -17.88 23.73
N ARG A 249 14.22 -18.32 24.62
CA ARG A 249 14.33 -18.06 26.07
C ARG A 249 14.43 -19.33 26.95
N ARG A 250 14.69 -20.49 26.36
CA ARG A 250 14.76 -21.78 27.09
C ARG A 250 16.06 -22.58 26.91
N GLN A 251 17.16 -21.94 26.50
CA GLN A 251 18.47 -22.59 26.40
C GLN A 251 19.61 -21.68 26.87
N THR A 252 19.52 -21.14 28.09
CA THR A 252 20.68 -20.62 28.83
C THR A 252 20.40 -20.69 30.34
N GLU A 253 20.23 -21.90 30.88
CA GLU A 253 20.51 -22.16 32.29
C GLU A 253 21.37 -23.42 32.33
N PRO A 254 22.66 -23.31 32.71
CA PRO A 254 23.47 -24.48 33.05
C PRO A 254 22.95 -25.06 34.38
N CYS A 255 22.76 -26.38 34.40
CA CYS A 255 22.57 -27.17 35.61
C CYS A 255 23.80 -27.11 36.52
#